data_AF-A0A7L0URR8-F1
#
_entry.id   AF-A0A7L0URR8-F1
#
_cell.length_a   1.000
_cell.length_b   1.000
_cell.length_c   1.000
_cell.angle_alpha   90.00
_cell.angle_beta   90.00
_cell.angle_gamma   90.00
#
_symmetry.space_group_name_H-M   'P 1'
#
loop_
_entity.id
_entity.type
_entity.pdbx_description
1 polymer ?
#
loop_
_entity_poly.entity_id
_entity_poly.type
_entity_poly.pdbx_seq_one_letter_code
_entity_poly.pdbx_strand_id
1 'polypeptide(L)'
;CSFDGKTFDFMGTCAYTLTTICDPDPTLPAFSIDVKKEENKYSKVSSIGSITNHIGNVCVVLSVNGMVRVNNHRSCLPMSLSHGKLCIQQKDKSMLIQSNFKQKILCNWDDHVVIKLLATLSGKVCGMCGN
;
A
#
# COMPACT_ATOMS: atom_id res chain seq x y z
N CYS A 1 -11.24 7.75 3.89
CA CYS A 1 -11.90 8.06 2.62
C CYS A 1 -11.59 6.93 1.63
N SER A 2 -12.62 6.37 0.99
CA SER A 2 -12.56 5.35 -0.05
C SER A 2 -12.55 5.99 -1.45
N PHE A 3 -12.39 5.20 -2.52
CA PHE A 3 -12.52 5.67 -3.91
C PHE A 3 -13.92 6.24 -4.18
N ASP A 4 -14.95 5.63 -3.59
CA ASP A 4 -16.35 6.08 -3.64
C ASP A 4 -16.68 7.28 -2.71
N GLY A 5 -15.68 7.89 -2.07
CA GLY A 5 -15.89 9.03 -1.17
C GLY A 5 -16.46 8.68 0.21
N LYS A 6 -16.49 7.40 0.61
CA LYS A 6 -16.97 6.97 1.93
C LYS A 6 -15.87 7.08 2.98
N THR A 7 -16.24 7.43 4.21
CA THR A 7 -15.31 7.47 5.35
C THR A 7 -15.77 6.50 6.42
N PHE A 8 -14.81 5.80 7.04
CA PHE A 8 -15.03 4.77 8.04
C PHE A 8 -13.84 4.71 8.98
N ASP A 9 -14.08 4.24 10.21
CA ASP A 9 -13.06 4.02 11.23
C ASP A 9 -12.94 2.53 11.53
N PHE A 10 -11.70 2.03 11.66
CA PHE A 10 -11.43 0.65 12.06
C PHE A 10 -10.40 0.62 13.18
N MET A 11 -10.75 0.00 14.31
CA MET A 11 -9.96 0.03 15.55
C MET A 11 -9.23 -1.29 15.89
N GLY A 12 -9.19 -2.28 15.00
CA GLY A 12 -8.47 -3.53 15.26
C GLY A 12 -6.96 -3.47 14.95
N THR A 13 -6.22 -4.49 15.40
CA THR A 13 -4.75 -4.67 15.21
C THR A 13 -4.44 -5.73 14.14
N CYS A 14 -5.41 -6.02 13.27
CA CYS A 14 -5.26 -6.99 12.20
C CYS A 14 -4.57 -6.38 10.97
N ALA A 15 -4.25 -7.25 10.02
CA ALA A 15 -3.99 -6.84 8.64
C ALA A 15 -5.31 -6.67 7.89
N TYR A 16 -5.38 -5.64 7.06
CA TYR A 16 -6.56 -5.31 6.26
C TYR A 16 -6.16 -5.02 4.81
N THR A 17 -6.89 -5.60 3.87
CA THR A 17 -6.72 -5.28 2.45
C THR A 17 -7.40 -3.96 2.14
N LEU A 18 -6.60 -2.92 1.89
CA LEU A 18 -7.07 -1.61 1.47
C LEU A 18 -7.69 -1.72 0.08
N THR A 19 -6.98 -2.34 -0.86
CA THR A 19 -7.49 -2.55 -2.21
C THR A 19 -6.73 -3.67 -2.92
N THR A 20 -7.44 -4.40 -3.78
CA THR A 20 -6.91 -5.44 -4.67
C THR A 20 -7.74 -5.48 -5.96
N ILE A 21 -7.20 -6.01 -7.05
CA ILE A 21 -8.02 -6.37 -8.22
C ILE A 21 -8.98 -7.50 -7.85
N CYS A 22 -10.24 -7.36 -8.23
CA CYS A 22 -11.30 -8.36 -8.02
C CYS A 22 -12.06 -8.70 -9.32
N ASP A 23 -11.77 -7.98 -10.39
CA ASP A 23 -12.26 -8.28 -11.74
C ASP A 23 -11.54 -9.54 -12.29
N PRO A 24 -12.26 -10.48 -12.92
CA PRO A 24 -11.69 -11.72 -13.44
C PRO A 24 -10.84 -11.54 -14.70
N ASP A 25 -10.77 -10.35 -15.29
CA ASP A 25 -9.98 -10.07 -16.49
C ASP A 25 -8.48 -10.30 -16.24
N PRO A 26 -7.87 -11.34 -16.86
CA PRO A 26 -6.47 -11.69 -16.64
C PRO A 26 -5.48 -10.69 -17.25
N THR A 27 -5.95 -9.72 -18.04
CA THR A 27 -5.11 -8.67 -18.61
C THR A 27 -4.83 -7.53 -17.62
N LEU A 28 -5.58 -7.47 -16.51
CA LEU A 28 -5.40 -6.48 -15.46
C LEU A 28 -4.14 -6.77 -14.63
N PRO A 29 -3.49 -5.71 -14.08
CA PRO A 29 -2.31 -5.90 -13.24
C PRO A 29 -2.69 -6.59 -11.93
N ALA A 30 -2.12 -7.77 -11.64
CA ALA A 30 -2.30 -8.40 -10.34
C ALA A 30 -1.56 -7.63 -9.24
N PHE A 31 -2.31 -7.01 -8.31
CA PHE A 31 -1.77 -6.35 -7.13
C PHE A 31 -2.71 -6.42 -5.92
N SER A 32 -2.12 -6.34 -4.73
CA SER A 32 -2.83 -6.02 -3.48
C SER A 32 -2.07 -4.95 -2.69
N ILE A 33 -2.82 -4.19 -1.89
CA ILE A 33 -2.29 -3.24 -0.93
C ILE A 33 -2.93 -3.53 0.41
N ASP A 34 -2.11 -3.90 1.38
CA ASP A 34 -2.53 -4.29 2.71
C ASP A 34 -1.92 -3.35 3.74
N VAL A 35 -2.67 -3.05 4.79
CA VAL A 35 -2.18 -2.31 5.96
C VAL A 35 -2.28 -3.21 7.18
N LYS A 36 -1.18 -3.31 7.92
CA LYS A 36 -1.19 -3.94 9.24
C LYS A 36 -1.23 -2.85 10.29
N LYS A 37 -2.25 -2.89 11.14
CA LYS A 37 -2.31 -2.02 12.32
C LYS A 37 -1.66 -2.71 13.51
N GLU A 38 -1.00 -1.94 14.37
CA GLU A 38 -0.38 -2.43 15.59
C GLU A 38 -0.87 -1.65 16.79
N GLU A 39 -0.81 -2.29 17.96
CA GLU A 39 -1.23 -1.65 19.20
C GLU A 39 -0.29 -0.50 19.54
N ASN A 40 -0.86 0.68 19.78
CA ASN A 40 -0.08 1.83 20.21
C ASN A 40 0.07 1.77 21.73
N LYS A 41 1.29 1.59 22.24
CA LYS A 41 1.55 1.55 23.69
C LYS A 41 1.17 2.84 24.43
N TYR A 42 1.01 3.95 23.71
CA TYR A 42 0.73 5.28 24.24
C TYR A 42 -0.69 5.77 23.93
N SER A 43 -1.53 4.97 23.24
CA SER A 43 -2.88 5.37 22.85
C SER A 43 -3.83 4.17 22.84
N LYS A 44 -5.12 4.39 23.13
CA LYS A 44 -6.16 3.34 23.01
C LYS A 44 -6.51 2.96 21.56
N VAL A 45 -5.90 3.61 20.56
CA VAL A 45 -6.15 3.41 19.13
C VAL A 45 -4.94 2.74 18.48
N SER A 46 -5.19 1.73 17.64
CA SER A 46 -4.14 1.09 16.86
C SER A 46 -3.60 2.02 15.76
N SER A 47 -2.28 2.06 15.58
CA SER A 47 -1.58 2.83 14.54
C SER A 47 -1.19 1.93 13.38
N ILE A 48 -0.82 2.52 12.24
CA ILE A 48 -0.22 1.75 11.15
C ILE A 48 1.13 1.20 11.64
N GLY A 49 1.37 -0.09 11.48
CA GLY A 49 2.67 -0.73 11.74
C GLY A 49 3.43 -1.01 10.44
N SER A 50 2.72 -1.47 9.41
CA SER A 50 3.31 -1.65 8.09
C SER A 50 2.30 -1.54 6.95
N ILE A 51 2.82 -1.19 5.78
CA ILE A 51 2.10 -1.24 4.49
C ILE A 51 2.78 -2.30 3.64
N THR A 52 2.00 -3.24 3.12
CA THR A 52 2.47 -4.27 2.21
C THR A 52 1.87 -4.04 0.84
N ASN A 53 2.71 -3.99 -0.19
CA ASN A 53 2.27 -3.95 -1.57
C ASN A 53 2.78 -5.18 -2.31
N HIS A 54 1.84 -6.01 -2.77
CA HIS A 54 2.10 -7.12 -3.67
C HIS A 54 1.85 -6.68 -5.11
N ILE A 55 2.81 -6.92 -5.99
CA ILE A 55 2.67 -6.72 -7.44
C ILE A 55 3.27 -7.96 -8.14
N GLY A 56 2.41 -8.82 -8.69
CA GLY A 56 2.82 -10.13 -9.17
C GLY A 56 3.61 -10.90 -8.10
N ASN A 57 4.87 -11.24 -8.41
CA ASN A 57 5.76 -12.00 -7.51
C ASN A 57 6.61 -11.12 -6.59
N VAL A 58 6.41 -9.80 -6.60
CA VAL A 58 7.17 -8.87 -5.77
C VAL A 58 6.33 -8.45 -4.58
N CYS A 59 6.86 -8.65 -3.37
CA CYS A 59 6.29 -8.18 -2.13
C CYS A 59 7.17 -7.07 -1.55
N VAL A 60 6.61 -5.87 -1.41
CA VAL A 60 7.26 -4.72 -0.78
C VAL A 60 6.59 -4.44 0.55
N VAL A 61 7.35 -4.44 1.64
CA VAL A 61 6.86 -4.08 2.98
C VAL A 61 7.55 -2.81 3.44
N LEU A 62 6.76 -1.78 3.73
CA LEU A 62 7.18 -0.55 4.39
C LEU A 62 6.78 -0.62 5.86
N SER A 63 7.74 -0.64 6.77
CA SER A 63 7.50 -0.63 8.22
C SER A 63 7.69 0.77 8.78
N VAL A 64 6.86 1.18 9.75
CA VAL A 64 6.87 2.56 10.31
C VAL A 64 8.19 3.04 10.91
N ASN A 65 9.12 2.12 11.17
CA ASN A 65 10.48 2.41 11.64
C ASN A 65 11.46 2.79 10.52
N GLY A 66 11.00 3.10 9.31
CA GLY A 66 11.88 3.41 8.19
C GLY A 66 12.33 2.20 7.37
N MET A 67 11.98 0.98 7.78
CA MET A 67 12.53 -0.23 7.16
C MET A 67 11.74 -0.63 5.92
N VAL A 68 12.45 -0.85 4.82
CA VAL A 68 11.91 -1.41 3.58
C VAL A 68 12.40 -2.84 3.42
N ARG A 69 11.48 -3.77 3.17
CA ARG A 69 11.80 -5.13 2.73
C ARG A 69 11.22 -5.39 1.35
N VAL A 70 11.99 -6.07 0.50
CA VAL A 70 11.55 -6.59 -0.79
C VAL A 70 11.78 -8.08 -0.78
N ASN A 71 10.71 -8.85 -0.99
CA ASN A 71 10.73 -10.32 -0.90
C ASN A 71 11.43 -10.81 0.38
N ASN A 72 11.05 -10.21 1.52
CA ASN A 72 11.61 -10.47 2.85
C ASN A 72 13.09 -10.06 3.08
N HIS A 73 13.76 -9.48 2.08
CA HIS A 73 15.12 -8.96 2.22
C HIS A 73 15.12 -7.44 2.46
N ARG A 74 15.88 -6.99 3.46
CA ARG A 74 16.04 -5.55 3.73
C ARG A 74 16.68 -4.85 2.53
N SER A 75 16.11 -3.72 2.12
CA SER A 75 16.55 -2.95 0.96
C SER A 75 16.80 -1.48 1.33
N CYS A 76 17.69 -0.83 0.58
CA CYS A 76 17.97 0.61 0.71
C CYS A 76 17.21 1.40 -0.36
N LEU A 77 16.91 2.66 -0.07
CA LEU A 77 16.23 3.58 -1.00
C LEU A 77 17.19 4.66 -1.55
N PRO A 78 16.91 5.22 -2.75
CA PRO A 78 15.85 4.83 -3.68
C PRO A 78 16.16 3.50 -4.38
N MET A 79 15.13 2.78 -4.83
CA MET A 79 15.35 1.53 -5.55
C MET A 79 14.45 1.31 -6.77
N SER A 80 15.11 0.76 -7.79
CA SER A 80 14.62 0.19 -9.04
C SER A 80 14.29 -1.31 -8.98
N LEU A 81 13.04 -1.76 -9.16
CA LEU A 81 12.73 -3.19 -9.32
C LEU A 81 12.17 -3.49 -10.71
N SER A 82 12.41 -4.72 -11.17
CA SER A 82 11.84 -5.26 -12.41
C SER A 82 12.08 -4.35 -13.63
N HIS A 83 13.32 -3.87 -13.81
CA HIS A 83 13.73 -2.97 -14.90
C HIS A 83 12.89 -1.68 -14.97
N GLY A 84 12.69 -0.99 -13.85
CA GLY A 84 11.93 0.26 -13.85
C GLY A 84 10.42 0.10 -13.64
N LYS A 85 9.90 -1.13 -13.55
CA LYS A 85 8.45 -1.36 -13.42
C LYS A 85 7.91 -1.04 -12.03
N LEU A 86 8.75 -1.07 -11.01
CA LEU A 86 8.39 -0.69 -9.65
C LEU A 86 9.51 0.17 -9.06
N CYS A 87 9.16 1.38 -8.64
CA CYS A 87 10.09 2.34 -8.09
C CYS A 87 9.66 2.70 -6.67
N ILE A 88 10.61 2.69 -5.75
CA ILE A 88 10.39 3.06 -4.35
C ILE A 88 11.34 4.19 -4.01
N GLN A 89 10.79 5.29 -3.53
CA GLN A 89 11.54 6.51 -3.22
C GLN A 89 11.13 7.03 -1.84
N GLN A 90 12.09 7.61 -1.13
CA GLN A 90 11.83 8.36 0.08
C GLN A 90 12.19 9.82 -0.18
N LYS A 91 11.32 10.71 0.27
CA LYS A 91 11.57 12.14 0.35
C LYS A 91 11.14 12.61 1.74
N ASP A 92 12.08 13.09 2.52
CA ASP A 92 11.86 13.50 3.91
C ASP A 92 11.21 12.38 4.74
N LYS A 93 10.03 12.66 5.33
CA LYS A 93 9.22 11.71 6.10
C LYS A 93 8.16 10.98 5.27
N SER A 94 8.23 11.06 3.94
CA SER A 94 7.27 10.44 3.05
C SER A 94 7.92 9.41 2.15
N MET A 95 7.22 8.30 1.91
CA MET A 95 7.58 7.29 0.93
C MET A 95 6.59 7.29 -0.22
N LEU A 96 7.12 7.03 -1.42
CA LEU A 96 6.37 6.86 -2.65
C LEU A 96 6.74 5.51 -3.26
N ILE A 97 5.74 4.64 -3.43
CA ILE A 97 5.81 3.46 -4.29
C ILE A 97 5.07 3.79 -5.58
N GLN A 98 5.68 3.54 -6.73
CA GLN A 98 5.05 3.73 -8.03
C GLN A 98 5.30 2.54 -8.95
N SER A 99 4.23 2.00 -9.53
CA SER A 99 4.30 0.96 -10.56
C SER A 99 4.24 1.52 -11.99
N ASN A 100 4.60 0.70 -12.98
CA ASN A 100 4.47 1.02 -14.40
C ASN A 100 3.01 1.18 -14.85
N PHE A 101 2.06 0.49 -14.22
CA PHE A 101 0.62 0.64 -14.44
C PHE A 101 0.01 1.80 -13.62
N LYS A 102 0.86 2.73 -13.16
CA LYS A 102 0.50 4.01 -12.52
C LYS A 102 -0.25 3.89 -11.19
N GLN A 103 -0.24 2.72 -10.55
CA GLN A 103 -0.54 2.63 -9.12
C GLN A 103 0.50 3.46 -8.35
N LYS A 104 0.03 4.28 -7.41
CA LYS A 104 0.89 5.02 -6.47
C LYS A 104 0.43 4.80 -5.04
N ILE A 105 1.38 4.59 -4.15
CA ILE A 105 1.18 4.59 -2.71
C ILE A 105 2.05 5.70 -2.16
N LEU A 106 1.42 6.72 -1.58
CA LEU A 106 2.09 7.74 -0.79
C LEU A 106 1.78 7.48 0.67
N CYS A 107 2.79 7.42 1.51
CA CYS A 107 2.58 7.35 2.95
C CYS A 107 3.57 8.25 3.70
N ASN A 108 3.14 8.78 4.84
CA ASN A 108 4.03 9.36 5.83
C ASN A 108 4.20 8.39 7.01
N TRP A 109 5.18 8.67 7.87
CA TRP A 109 5.46 7.85 9.05
C TRP A 109 4.47 8.02 10.22
N ASP A 110 3.52 8.94 10.09
CA ASP A 110 2.61 9.30 11.17
C ASP A 110 1.36 8.41 11.12
N ASP A 111 0.55 8.51 10.07
CA ASP A 111 -0.75 7.83 9.99
C ASP A 111 -1.45 7.91 8.62
N HIS A 112 -0.89 8.64 7.65
CA HIS A 112 -1.55 8.88 6.37
C HIS A 112 -1.03 7.95 5.28
N VAL A 113 -1.96 7.22 4.66
CA VAL A 113 -1.74 6.43 3.44
C VAL A 113 -2.70 6.91 2.36
N VAL A 114 -2.15 7.26 1.21
CA VAL A 114 -2.89 7.70 0.04
C VAL A 114 -2.57 6.77 -1.11
N ILE A 115 -3.61 6.10 -1.61
CA ILE A 115 -3.53 5.22 -2.76
C ILE A 115 -4.13 5.94 -3.96
N LYS A 116 -3.41 5.95 -5.08
CA LYS A 116 -3.92 6.45 -6.36
C LYS A 116 -3.85 5.34 -7.41
N LEU A 117 -4.96 5.13 -8.08
CA LEU A 117 -5.11 4.18 -9.18
C LEU A 117 -5.54 4.92 -10.45
N LEU A 118 -5.33 4.31 -11.61
CA LEU A 118 -5.83 4.83 -12.86
C LEU A 118 -7.36 4.65 -12.94
N ALA A 119 -8.08 5.59 -13.56
CA ALA A 119 -9.54 5.52 -13.69
C ALA A 119 -10.04 4.26 -14.42
N THR A 120 -9.20 3.64 -15.25
CA THR A 120 -9.49 2.37 -15.94
C THR A 120 -9.67 1.18 -14.99
N LEU A 121 -9.29 1.32 -13.72
CA LEU A 121 -9.48 0.33 -12.65
C LEU A 121 -10.76 0.57 -11.83
N SER A 122 -11.52 1.63 -12.11
CA SER A 122 -12.81 1.88 -11.44
C SER A 122 -13.79 0.75 -11.72
N GLY A 123 -14.46 0.27 -10.67
CA GLY A 123 -15.35 -0.88 -10.69
C GLY A 123 -14.63 -2.24 -10.72
N LYS A 124 -13.29 -2.26 -10.82
CA LYS A 124 -12.48 -3.48 -10.97
C LYS A 124 -11.68 -3.87 -9.73
N VAL A 125 -11.66 -2.99 -8.74
CA VAL A 125 -11.01 -3.22 -7.45
C VAL A 125 -12.05 -3.49 -6.37
N CYS A 126 -11.62 -4.12 -5.29
CA CYS A 126 -12.39 -4.22 -4.07
C CYS A 126 -11.47 -4.20 -2.84
N GLY A 127 -12.06 -4.13 -1.65
CA GLY A 127 -11.35 -3.98 -0.38
C GLY A 127 -11.95 -2.85 0.45
N MET A 128 -11.23 -2.40 1.48
CA MET A 128 -11.71 -1.30 2.32
C MET A 128 -11.90 0.01 1.54
N CYS A 129 -11.07 0.26 0.52
CA CYS A 129 -11.15 1.47 -0.30
C CYS A 129 -12.29 1.45 -1.33
N GLY A 130 -13.19 0.46 -1.33
CA GLY A 130 -14.30 0.40 -2.28
C GLY A 130 -13.84 0.01 -3.69
N ASN A 131 -14.57 0.46 -4.71
CA ASN A 131 -14.33 0.12 -6.11
C ASN A 131 -14.12 1.33 -7.03
#